data_AF-T1BA62-F1
#
_entry.id   AF-T1BA62-F1
#
_cell.length_a   1.000
_cell.length_b   1.000
_cell.length_c   1.000
_cell.angle_alpha   90.00
_cell.angle_beta   90.00
_cell.angle_gamma   90.00
#
_symmetry.space_group_name_H-M   'P 1'
#
loop_
_entity.id
_entity.type
_entity.pdbx_description
1 polymer ?
#
loop_
_entity_poly.entity_id
_entity_poly.type
_entity_poly.pdbx_seq_one_letter_code
_entity_poly.pdbx_strand_id
1 'polypeptide(L)'
;DSPKSTEAAMKYFVLGALASGLLLYGMSMLYGATGTLDLTGIASTLPLTPHHALAAFGLVFVIAGIAFKFGAAPFHMWLPDVYEGSPTPVTAFVASAPKLAAVGMALRLLD
;
A
#
# COMPACT_ATOMS: atom_id res chain seq x y z
N ASP A 1 -0.16 -12.30 27.87
CA ASP A 1 -0.49 -11.29 26.86
C ASP A 1 -0.81 -9.95 27.47
N SER A 2 -0.29 -8.88 26.85
CA SER A 2 -0.67 -7.51 27.18
C SER A 2 -1.87 -7.11 26.30
N PRO A 3 -3.00 -6.68 26.88
CA PRO A 3 -4.16 -6.21 26.12
C PRO A 3 -3.81 -5.13 25.09
N LYS A 4 -2.88 -4.21 25.42
CA LYS A 4 -2.38 -3.17 24.51
C LYS A 4 -1.69 -3.77 23.27
N SER A 5 -0.91 -4.83 23.46
CA SER A 5 -0.21 -5.49 22.34
C SER A 5 -1.18 -6.23 21.42
N THR A 6 -2.24 -6.83 21.96
CA THR A 6 -3.28 -7.47 21.16
C THR A 6 -4.08 -6.44 20.35
N GLU A 7 -4.42 -5.30 20.95
CA GLU A 7 -5.11 -4.21 20.25
C GLU A 7 -4.27 -3.65 19.10
N ALA A 8 -2.98 -3.35 19.35
CA ALA A 8 -2.05 -2.89 18.32
C ALA A 8 -1.93 -3.88 17.16
N ALA A 9 -1.78 -5.17 17.45
CA ALA A 9 -1.72 -6.22 16.43
C ALA A 9 -3.00 -6.26 15.58
N MET A 10 -4.18 -6.17 16.22
CA MET A 10 -5.46 -6.18 15.52
C MET A 10 -5.66 -4.94 14.63
N LYS A 11 -5.30 -3.75 15.13
CA LYS A 11 -5.32 -2.51 14.34
C LYS A 11 -4.40 -2.60 13.12
N TYR A 12 -3.16 -3.06 13.32
CA TYR A 12 -2.20 -3.24 12.22
C TYR A 12 -2.70 -4.22 11.17
N PHE A 13 -3.24 -5.37 11.62
CA PHE A 13 -3.75 -6.40 10.72
C PHE A 13 -4.93 -5.92 9.89
N VAL A 14 -5.96 -5.37 10.53
CA VAL A 14 -7.19 -4.91 9.84
C VAL A 14 -6.89 -3.78 8.88
N LEU A 15 -6.17 -2.75 9.33
CA LEU A 15 -5.82 -1.61 8.48
C LEU A 15 -4.86 -2.04 7.35
N GLY A 16 -3.93 -2.95 7.63
CA GLY A 16 -3.03 -3.53 6.63
C GLY A 16 -3.75 -4.38 5.58
N ALA A 17 -4.76 -5.15 5.97
CA ALA A 17 -5.59 -5.93 5.06
C ALA A 17 -6.41 -5.02 4.13
N LEU A 18 -7.02 -3.95 4.67
CA LEU A 18 -7.74 -2.95 3.88
C LEU A 18 -6.82 -2.24 2.88
N ALA A 19 -5.63 -1.82 3.31
CA ALA A 19 -4.65 -1.20 2.42
C ALA A 19 -4.16 -2.15 1.31
N SER A 20 -3.99 -3.43 1.63
CA SER A 20 -3.62 -4.45 0.64
C SER A 20 -4.77 -4.72 -0.35
N GLY A 21 -6.02 -4.67 0.12
CA GLY A 21 -7.21 -4.73 -0.73
C GLY A 21 -7.31 -3.54 -1.69
N LEU A 22 -7.05 -2.32 -1.21
CA LEU A 22 -6.98 -1.12 -2.05
C LEU A 22 -5.89 -1.26 -3.13
N LEU A 23 -4.68 -1.67 -2.74
CA LEU A 23 -3.58 -1.90 -3.68
C LEU A 23 -3.98 -2.92 -4.76
N LEU A 24 -4.54 -4.07 -4.36
CA LEU A 24 -4.95 -5.12 -5.28
C LEU A 24 -6.08 -4.67 -6.22
N TYR A 25 -7.05 -3.94 -5.69
CA TYR A 25 -8.14 -3.42 -6.50
C TYR A 25 -7.65 -2.35 -7.48
N GLY A 26 -6.69 -1.51 -7.08
CA GLY A 26 -6.00 -0.58 -7.97
C GLY A 26 -5.27 -1.30 -9.12
N MET A 27 -4.53 -2.37 -8.82
CA MET A 27 -3.89 -3.22 -9.84
C MET A 27 -4.92 -3.87 -10.77
N SER A 28 -6.07 -4.30 -10.24
CA SER A 28 -7.16 -4.85 -11.05
C SER A 28 -7.77 -3.81 -11.99
N MET A 29 -7.91 -2.55 -11.57
CA MET A 29 -8.39 -1.46 -12.43
C MET A 29 -7.38 -1.12 -13.53
N LEU A 30 -6.08 -1.07 -13.20
CA LEU A 30 -5.03 -0.87 -14.18
C LEU A 30 -5.04 -1.97 -15.23
N TYR A 31 -5.14 -3.24 -14.80
CA TYR A 31 -5.32 -4.36 -15.71
C TYR A 31 -6.59 -4.22 -16.57
N GLY A 32 -7.71 -3.79 -15.99
CA GLY A 32 -8.94 -3.54 -16.74
C GLY A 32 -8.82 -2.44 -17.79
N ALA A 33 -7.96 -1.44 -17.56
CA ALA A 33 -7.73 -0.33 -18.49
C ALA A 33 -6.67 -0.62 -19.56
N THR A 34 -5.68 -1.49 -19.28
CA THR A 34 -4.53 -1.75 -20.16
C THR A 34 -4.52 -3.15 -20.78
N GLY A 35 -5.22 -4.11 -20.19
CA GLY A 35 -5.25 -5.52 -20.62
C GLY A 35 -3.97 -6.31 -20.27
N THR A 36 -3.05 -5.76 -19.48
CA THR A 36 -1.79 -6.40 -19.12
C THR A 36 -1.38 -6.14 -17.68
N LEU A 37 -0.63 -7.07 -17.10
CA LEU A 37 0.00 -6.95 -15.77
C LEU A 37 1.50 -6.63 -15.88
N ASP A 38 2.06 -6.64 -17.09
CA ASP A 38 3.44 -6.23 -17.30
C ASP A 38 3.57 -4.71 -17.13
N LEU A 39 4.49 -4.28 -16.27
CA LEU A 39 4.65 -2.85 -15.93
C LEU A 39 5.04 -2.00 -17.13
N THR A 40 5.88 -2.52 -18.03
CA THR A 40 6.29 -1.79 -19.24
C THR A 40 5.13 -1.68 -20.24
N GLY A 41 4.31 -2.73 -20.34
CA GLY A 41 3.06 -2.72 -21.09
C GLY A 41 2.04 -1.75 -20.51
N ILE A 42 1.90 -1.67 -19.19
CA ILE A 42 1.04 -0.69 -18.50
C ILE A 42 1.51 0.73 -18.83
N ALA A 43 2.79 1.04 -18.63
CA ALA A 43 3.34 2.38 -18.86
C ALA A 43 3.16 2.86 -20.31
N SER A 44 3.33 1.97 -21.30
CA SER A 44 3.13 2.30 -22.72
C SER A 44 1.67 2.40 -23.14
N THR A 45 0.76 1.68 -22.47
CA THR A 45 -0.68 1.66 -22.81
C THR A 45 -1.48 2.75 -22.09
N LEU A 46 -1.05 3.17 -20.89
CA LEU A 46 -1.71 4.20 -20.09
C LEU A 46 -2.03 5.51 -20.85
N PRO A 47 -1.15 6.05 -21.71
CA PRO A 47 -1.45 7.26 -22.49
C PRO A 47 -2.45 7.02 -23.64
N LEU A 48 -2.61 5.76 -24.07
CA LEU A 48 -3.36 5.39 -25.26
C LEU A 48 -4.75 4.82 -24.94
N THR A 49 -4.98 4.38 -23.70
CA THR A 49 -6.25 3.75 -23.32
C THR A 49 -7.41 4.75 -23.35
N PRO A 50 -8.57 4.40 -23.92
CA PRO A 50 -9.77 5.23 -23.82
C PRO A 50 -10.36 5.26 -22.40
N HIS A 51 -9.88 4.41 -21.49
CA HIS A 51 -10.37 4.27 -20.11
C HIS A 51 -9.58 5.10 -19.09
N HIS A 52 -9.25 6.35 -19.41
CA HIS A 52 -8.40 7.22 -18.56
C HIS A 52 -8.89 7.35 -17.11
N ALA A 53 -10.21 7.49 -16.90
CA ALA A 53 -10.76 7.60 -15.55
C ALA A 53 -10.50 6.34 -14.71
N LEU A 54 -10.73 5.15 -15.28
CA LEU A 54 -10.48 3.88 -14.61
C LEU A 54 -9.00 3.71 -14.27
N ALA A 55 -8.12 4.06 -15.21
CA ALA A 55 -6.68 4.02 -15.01
C ALA A 55 -6.23 4.98 -13.89
N ALA A 56 -6.76 6.21 -13.86
CA ALA A 56 -6.46 7.20 -12.83
C ALA A 56 -6.91 6.72 -11.44
N PHE A 57 -8.13 6.19 -11.30
CA PHE A 57 -8.59 5.60 -10.03
C PHE A 57 -7.72 4.42 -9.61
N GLY A 58 -7.35 3.54 -10.55
CA GLY A 58 -6.46 2.43 -10.30
C GLY A 58 -5.10 2.89 -9.75
N LEU A 59 -4.51 3.91 -10.37
CA LEU A 59 -3.24 4.49 -9.93
C LEU A 59 -3.35 5.13 -8.54
N VAL A 60 -4.42 5.87 -8.26
CA VAL A 60 -4.67 6.45 -6.93
C VAL A 60 -4.76 5.36 -5.86
N PHE A 61 -5.42 4.24 -6.13
CA PHE A 61 -5.54 3.13 -5.18
C PHE A 61 -4.21 2.40 -4.96
N VAL A 62 -3.40 2.24 -6.00
CA VAL A 62 -2.02 1.73 -5.88
C VAL A 62 -1.19 2.65 -5.00
N ILE A 63 -1.20 3.96 -5.28
CA ILE A 63 -0.45 4.95 -4.48
C ILE A 63 -0.93 4.98 -3.04
N ALA A 64 -2.25 4.91 -2.78
CA ALA A 64 -2.80 4.85 -1.43
C ALA A 64 -2.31 3.62 -0.65
N GLY A 65 -2.27 2.45 -1.30
CA GLY A 65 -1.73 1.22 -0.70
C GLY A 65 -0.23 1.33 -0.36
N ILE A 66 0.57 1.91 -1.25
CA ILE A 66 2.00 2.19 -1.02
C ILE A 66 2.16 3.19 0.13
N ALA A 67 1.41 4.29 0.12
CA ALA A 67 1.44 5.34 1.13
C ALA A 67 1.08 4.80 2.52
N PHE A 68 0.11 3.89 2.63
CA PHE A 68 -0.21 3.20 3.87
C PHE A 68 0.97 2.37 4.40
N LYS A 69 1.62 1.59 3.52
CA LYS A 69 2.79 0.75 3.90
C LYS A 69 3.97 1.61 4.37
N PHE A 70 4.14 2.79 3.78
CA PHE A 70 5.14 3.76 4.23
C PHE A 70 4.73 4.48 5.54
N GLY A 71 3.43 4.62 5.77
CA GLY A 71 2.88 5.44 6.85
C GLY A 71 2.87 6.93 6.51
N ALA A 72 2.66 7.28 5.23
CA ALA A 72 2.54 8.66 4.76
C ALA A 72 1.14 9.22 5.07
N ALA A 73 1.05 10.55 5.25
CA ALA A 73 -0.25 11.22 5.34
C ALA A 73 -1.02 11.14 4.01
N PRO A 74 -2.36 10.95 4.04
CA PRO A 74 -3.25 10.81 5.20
C PRO A 74 -3.40 9.38 5.77
N PHE A 75 -2.63 8.39 5.30
CA PHE A 75 -2.77 6.96 5.63
C PHE A 75 -1.93 6.47 6.82
N HIS A 76 -1.51 7.38 7.70
CA HIS A 76 -0.56 7.13 8.79
C HIS A 76 -1.23 6.72 10.12
N MET A 77 -2.56 6.65 10.18
CA MET A 77 -3.33 6.52 11.43
C MET A 77 -2.96 5.29 12.28
N TRP A 78 -2.41 4.24 11.67
CA TRP A 78 -2.00 3.03 12.38
C TRP A 78 -0.68 3.20 13.15
N LEU A 79 0.18 4.16 12.77
CA LEU A 79 1.55 4.29 13.28
C LEU A 79 1.63 4.50 14.80
N PRO A 80 0.91 5.47 15.40
CA PRO A 80 1.05 5.74 16.84
C PRO A 80 0.64 4.53 17.70
N ASP A 81 -0.51 3.96 17.39
CA ASP A 81 -1.08 2.83 18.15
C ASP A 81 -0.19 1.58 18.07
N VAL A 82 0.38 1.31 16.89
CA VAL A 82 1.23 0.13 16.69
C VAL A 82 2.61 0.32 17.31
N TYR A 83 3.16 1.54 17.26
CA TYR A 83 4.47 1.82 17.84
C TYR A 83 4.45 1.80 19.36
N GLU A 84 3.40 2.35 19.99
CA GLU A 84 3.24 2.33 21.44
C GLU A 84 2.84 0.94 21.95
N GLY A 85 1.90 0.27 21.27
CA GLY A 85 1.32 -0.97 21.77
C GLY A 85 2.19 -2.21 21.58
N SER A 86 3.17 -2.18 20.66
CA SER A 86 4.01 -3.34 20.34
C SER A 86 5.29 -3.40 21.18
N PRO A 87 5.84 -4.61 21.44
CA PRO A 87 7.17 -4.76 22.03
C PRO A 87 8.25 -4.07 21.17
N THR A 88 9.27 -3.49 21.80
CA THR A 88 10.32 -2.71 21.12
C THR A 88 10.96 -3.41 19.91
N PRO A 89 11.28 -4.72 19.94
CA PRO A 89 11.84 -5.41 18.77
C PRO A 89 10.85 -5.46 17.59
N VAL A 90 9.56 -5.61 17.86
CA VAL A 90 8.50 -5.63 16.85
C VAL A 90 8.32 -4.24 16.25
N THR A 91 8.29 -3.19 17.08
CA THR A 91 8.25 -1.80 16.61
C THR A 91 9.43 -1.48 15.71
N ALA A 92 10.65 -1.89 16.08
CA ALA A 92 11.84 -1.69 15.27
C ALA A 92 11.74 -2.38 13.89
N PHE A 93 11.23 -3.61 13.85
CA PHE A 93 11.01 -4.34 12.60
C PHE A 93 9.96 -3.65 11.71
N VAL A 94 8.78 -3.34 12.27
CA VAL A 94 7.67 -2.72 11.53
C VAL A 94 8.02 -1.30 11.07
N ALA A 95 8.86 -0.58 11.82
CA ALA A 95 9.34 0.75 11.45
C ALA A 95 10.39 0.77 10.34
N SER A 96 11.01 -0.38 10.02
CA SER A 96 12.14 -0.45 9.08
C SER A 96 11.81 -1.28 7.84
N ALA A 97 11.80 -2.61 7.95
CA ALA A 97 11.75 -3.51 6.80
C ALA A 97 10.55 -3.27 5.86
N PRO A 98 9.30 -3.10 6.35
CA PRO A 98 8.16 -2.78 5.48
C PRO A 98 8.29 -1.43 4.77
N LYS A 99 8.91 -0.43 5.40
CA LYS A 99 9.09 0.90 4.77
C LYS A 99 10.12 0.85 3.65
N LEU A 100 11.23 0.12 3.85
CA LEU A 100 12.21 -0.10 2.79
C LEU A 100 11.61 -0.88 1.62
N ALA A 101 10.83 -1.93 1.90
CA ALA A 101 10.11 -2.67 0.87
C ALA A 101 9.09 -1.79 0.12
N ALA A 102 8.37 -0.91 0.83
CA ALA A 102 7.42 0.03 0.23
C ALA A 102 8.13 1.03 -0.71
N VAL A 103 9.30 1.52 -0.34
CA VAL A 103 10.12 2.39 -1.21
C VAL A 103 10.58 1.63 -2.45
N GLY A 104 11.11 0.41 -2.30
CA GLY A 104 11.53 -0.41 -3.44
C GLY A 104 10.37 -0.73 -4.39
N MET A 105 9.19 -1.02 -3.85
CA MET A 105 7.97 -1.20 -4.62
C MET A 105 7.54 0.09 -5.34
N ALA A 106 7.61 1.24 -4.66
CA ALA A 106 7.24 2.52 -5.24
C ALA A 106 8.13 2.89 -6.43
N LEU A 107 9.46 2.75 -6.28
CA LEU A 107 10.40 2.97 -7.38
C LEU A 107 10.03 2.05 -8.55
N ARG A 108 9.96 0.73 -8.31
CA ARG A 108 9.69 -0.23 -9.39
C ARG A 108 8.37 -0.01 -10.12
N LEU A 109 7.34 0.48 -9.43
CA LEU A 109 6.00 0.70 -10.02
C LEU A 109 5.84 2.08 -10.68
N LEU A 110 6.64 3.07 -10.28
CA LEU A 110 6.49 4.47 -10.70
C LEU A 110 7.66 4.99 -11.55
N ASP A 111 8.71 4.20 -11.73
CA ASP A 111 9.79 4.41 -12.71
C ASP A 111 9.27 4.24 -14.15
#